data_AF-A0A955NPP6-F1
#
_entry.id   AF-A0A955NPP6-F1
#
_cell.length_a   1.000
_cell.length_b   1.000
_cell.length_c   1.000
_cell.angle_alpha   90.00
_cell.angle_beta   90.00
_cell.angle_gamma   90.00
#
_symmetry.space_group_name_H-M   'P 1'
#
loop_
_entity.id
_entity.type
_entity.pdbx_description
1 polymer ?
#
loop_
_entity_poly.entity_id
_entity_poly.type
_entity_poly.pdbx_seq_one_letter_code
_entity_poly.pdbx_strand_id
1 'polypeptide(L)'
;MNFLRDIQSLAERGPTERVEEECPDCDGYGYIVTDNDVRICHCLAERQLRKRLKKANIPKRYLSKSLENFKNDTDQRRNALQRVRRYVKEFDSSSEKGGLFLLGAAGTGKTHLAVAALKELI
;
A
#
# COMPACT_ATOMS: atom_id res chain seq x y z
N MET A 1 30.24 -24.59 19.77
CA MET A 1 29.42 -23.78 18.85
C MET A 1 30.33 -22.75 18.22
N ASN A 2 30.68 -22.92 16.94
CA ASN A 2 31.76 -22.19 16.31
C ASN A 2 31.15 -21.07 15.45
N PHE A 3 30.88 -19.93 16.11
CA PHE A 3 30.16 -18.76 15.59
C PHE A 3 30.64 -18.29 14.20
N LEU A 4 31.92 -18.49 13.88
CA LEU A 4 32.52 -18.14 12.59
C LEU A 4 32.09 -19.05 11.44
N ARG A 5 31.79 -20.34 11.69
CA ARG A 5 31.22 -21.24 10.68
C ARG A 5 29.77 -20.90 10.36
N ASP A 6 29.04 -20.42 11.36
CA ASP A 6 27.63 -20.03 11.20
C ASP A 6 27.52 -18.79 10.29
N ILE A 7 28.42 -17.81 10.45
CA ILE A 7 28.51 -16.62 9.56
C ILE A 7 28.86 -17.00 8.12
N GLN A 8 29.80 -17.92 7.91
CA GLN A 8 30.16 -18.39 6.56
C GLN A 8 28.98 -19.10 5.87
N SER A 9 28.21 -19.90 6.63
CA SER A 9 27.02 -20.60 6.10
C SER A 9 25.86 -19.66 5.75
N LEU A 10 25.85 -18.43 6.28
CA LEU A 10 24.86 -17.39 5.96
C LEU A 10 25.23 -16.63 4.69
N ALA A 11 26.52 -16.50 4.38
CA ALA A 11 26.99 -15.91 3.12
C ALA A 11 26.76 -16.84 1.91
N GLU A 12 26.79 -18.16 2.13
CA GLU A 12 26.59 -19.18 1.08
C GLU A 12 25.11 -19.43 0.73
N ARG A 13 24.19 -19.05 1.62
CA ARG A 13 22.74 -19.06 1.34
C ARG A 13 22.39 -17.77 0.62
N GLY A 14 22.50 -17.80 -0.71
CA GLY A 14 21.94 -16.74 -1.56
C GLY A 14 20.48 -16.44 -1.18
N PRO A 15 20.02 -15.19 -1.35
CA PRO A 15 18.71 -14.75 -0.88
C PRO A 15 17.61 -15.66 -1.44
N THR A 16 16.81 -16.26 -0.55
CA THR A 16 15.74 -17.22 -0.88
C THR A 16 14.54 -16.60 -1.59
N GLU A 17 14.55 -15.29 -1.84
CA GLU A 17 13.57 -14.60 -2.69
C GLU A 17 14.32 -13.54 -3.51
N ARG A 18 14.08 -13.53 -4.83
CA ARG A 18 14.70 -12.55 -5.74
C ARG A 18 14.39 -11.14 -5.26
N VAL A 19 15.44 -10.39 -4.98
CA VAL A 19 15.39 -8.98 -4.61
C VAL A 19 14.75 -8.22 -5.76
N GLU A 20 13.65 -7.51 -5.47
CA GLU A 20 13.08 -6.53 -6.39
C GLU A 20 14.20 -5.55 -6.76
N GLU A 21 14.57 -5.51 -8.05
CA GLU A 21 15.67 -4.76 -8.67
C GLU A 21 16.33 -3.74 -7.73
N GLU A 22 17.55 -4.07 -7.31
CA GLU A 22 18.38 -3.17 -6.50
C GLU A 22 18.46 -1.82 -7.21
N CYS A 23 18.01 -0.77 -6.54
CA CYS A 23 17.98 0.57 -7.13
C CYS A 23 19.44 1.01 -7.33
N PRO A 24 19.86 1.37 -8.56
CA PRO A 24 21.27 1.63 -8.87
C PRO A 24 21.85 2.82 -8.12
N ASP A 25 21.00 3.68 -7.56
CA ASP A 25 21.42 4.88 -6.82
C ASP A 25 21.58 4.63 -5.31
N CYS A 26 20.95 3.58 -4.77
CA CYS A 26 20.92 3.37 -3.31
C CYS A 26 21.00 1.90 -2.88
N ASP A 27 21.29 0.96 -3.78
CA ASP A 27 21.46 -0.48 -3.53
C ASP A 27 20.34 -1.12 -2.67
N GLY A 28 19.12 -0.59 -2.77
CA GLY A 28 17.99 -1.08 -1.99
C GLY A 28 17.83 -0.47 -0.58
N TYR A 29 18.74 0.39 -0.12
CA TYR A 29 18.64 1.06 1.19
C TYR A 29 17.57 2.15 1.23
N GLY A 30 17.34 2.83 0.10
CA GLY A 30 16.38 3.94 0.00
C GLY A 30 16.92 5.30 0.45
N TYR A 31 18.22 5.37 0.77
CA TYR A 31 18.94 6.59 1.09
C TYR A 31 20.26 6.62 0.32
N ILE A 32 20.68 7.81 -0.09
CA ILE A 32 21.97 8.06 -0.74
C ILE A 32 22.81 8.82 0.27
N VAL A 33 23.95 8.24 0.65
CA VAL A 33 24.90 8.83 1.61
C VAL A 33 26.04 9.46 0.84
N THR A 34 26.34 10.73 1.13
CA THR A 34 27.53 11.44 0.65
C THR A 34 28.47 11.70 1.83
N ASP A 35 29.64 12.29 1.57
CA ASP A 35 30.59 12.69 2.62
C ASP A 35 30.01 13.68 3.64
N ASN A 36 28.99 14.46 3.25
CA ASN A 36 28.46 15.57 4.05
C ASN A 36 26.96 15.48 4.37
N ASP A 37 26.18 14.67 3.63
CA ASP A 37 24.72 14.62 3.76
C ASP A 37 24.10 13.26 3.43
N VAL A 38 22.86 13.05 3.90
CA VAL A 38 22.02 11.89 3.59
C VAL A 38 20.77 12.36 2.87
N ARG A 39 20.48 11.81 1.69
CA ARG A 39 19.30 12.14 0.89
C ARG A 39 18.38 10.94 0.75
N ILE A 40 17.08 11.20 0.73
CA ILE A 40 16.08 10.17 0.41
C ILE A 40 16.21 9.84 -1.08
N CYS A 41 16.36 8.56 -1.41
CA CYS A 41 16.38 8.10 -2.80
C CYS A 41 14.98 8.20 -3.40
N HIS A 42 14.89 8.52 -4.70
CA HIS A 42 13.64 8.58 -5.44
C HIS A 42 12.82 7.27 -5.35
N CYS A 43 13.49 6.12 -5.23
CA CYS A 43 12.83 4.83 -5.20
C CYS A 43 12.09 4.54 -3.88
N LEU A 44 12.36 5.29 -2.82
CA LEU A 44 11.86 4.98 -1.47
C LEU A 44 10.33 5.06 -1.42
N ALA A 45 9.75 6.09 -2.02
CA ALA A 45 8.30 6.31 -2.02
C ALA A 45 7.55 5.18 -2.75
N GLU A 46 8.00 4.84 -3.97
CA GLU A 46 7.39 3.77 -4.76
C GLU A 46 7.53 2.40 -4.07
N ARG A 47 8.70 2.11 -3.49
CA ARG A 47 8.92 0.87 -2.74
C ARG A 47 8.01 0.80 -1.51
N GLN A 48 7.82 1.90 -0.79
CA GLN A 48 6.92 1.95 0.36
C GLN A 48 5.46 1.72 -0.07
N LEU A 49 5.01 2.39 -1.14
CA LEU A 49 3.69 2.20 -1.73
C LEU A 49 3.48 0.73 -2.13
N ARG A 50 4.41 0.15 -2.88
CA ARG A 50 4.37 -1.27 -3.30
C ARG A 50 4.30 -2.22 -2.11
N LYS A 51 5.11 -1.98 -1.06
CA LYS A 51 5.08 -2.77 0.19
C LYS A 51 3.73 -2.66 0.89
N ARG A 52 3.15 -1.47 1.02
CA ARG A 52 1.83 -1.26 1.64
C ARG A 52 0.72 -1.96 0.85
N LEU A 53 0.73 -1.83 -0.47
CA LEU A 53 -0.24 -2.52 -1.35
C LEU A 53 -0.10 -4.05 -1.29
N LYS A 54 1.12 -4.58 -1.26
CA LYS A 54 1.36 -6.02 -1.08
C LYS A 54 0.82 -6.51 0.27
N LYS A 55 1.07 -5.74 1.35
CA LYS A 55 0.60 -6.06 2.71
C LYS A 55 -0.94 -5.97 2.85
N ALA A 56 -1.60 -5.16 2.03
CA ALA A 56 -3.05 -5.04 2.02
C ALA A 56 -3.78 -6.33 1.58
N ASN A 57 -3.07 -7.31 0.98
CA ASN A 57 -3.62 -8.62 0.60
C ASN A 57 -4.93 -8.54 -0.20
N ILE A 58 -5.03 -7.55 -1.10
CA ILE A 58 -6.22 -7.34 -1.94
C ILE A 58 -6.34 -8.50 -2.94
N PRO A 59 -7.45 -9.26 -2.93
CA PRO A 59 -7.63 -10.35 -3.89
C PRO A 59 -7.62 -9.85 -5.34
N LYS A 60 -7.05 -10.64 -6.26
CA LYS A 60 -6.87 -10.27 -7.68
C LYS A 60 -8.12 -9.65 -8.34
N ARG A 61 -9.31 -10.16 -8.03
CA ARG A 61 -10.60 -9.67 -8.58
C ARG A 61 -10.95 -8.24 -8.19
N TYR A 62 -10.31 -7.68 -7.16
CA TYR A 62 -10.54 -6.31 -6.69
C TYR A 62 -9.46 -5.33 -7.12
N LEU A 63 -8.37 -5.79 -7.75
CA LEU A 63 -7.24 -4.92 -8.13
C LEU A 63 -7.64 -3.81 -9.09
N SER A 64 -8.59 -4.07 -10.00
CA SER A 64 -9.10 -3.08 -10.95
C SER A 64 -10.17 -2.16 -10.38
N LYS A 65 -10.58 -2.29 -9.11
CA LYS A 65 -11.67 -1.48 -8.54
C LYS A 65 -11.14 -0.13 -8.04
N SER A 66 -11.88 0.93 -8.38
CA SER A 66 -11.58 2.33 -8.01
C SER A 66 -12.88 3.10 -7.73
N LEU A 67 -12.77 4.34 -7.25
CA LEU A 67 -13.95 5.18 -6.99
C LEU A 67 -14.61 5.67 -8.29
N GLU A 68 -13.85 5.75 -9.38
CA GLU A 68 -14.27 6.21 -10.71
C GLU A 68 -15.12 5.14 -11.41
N ASN A 69 -14.76 3.86 -11.25
CA ASN A 69 -15.45 2.75 -11.90
C ASN A 69 -16.50 2.05 -11.02
N PHE A 70 -16.86 2.65 -9.89
CA PHE A 70 -17.92 2.14 -9.04
C PHE A 70 -19.30 2.35 -9.69
N LYS A 71 -20.09 1.27 -9.82
CA LYS A 71 -21.46 1.34 -10.36
C LYS A 71 -22.36 2.08 -9.38
N ASN A 72 -22.90 3.22 -9.79
CA ASN A 72 -23.71 4.13 -8.97
C ASN A 72 -25.14 4.31 -9.54
N ASP A 73 -25.75 3.19 -9.95
CA ASP A 73 -27.07 3.09 -10.60
C ASP A 73 -28.28 3.25 -9.66
N THR A 74 -28.06 3.40 -8.35
CA THR A 74 -29.12 3.59 -7.35
C THR A 74 -28.77 4.75 -6.42
N ASP A 75 -29.77 5.38 -5.80
CA ASP A 75 -29.55 6.46 -4.81
C ASP A 75 -28.66 6.00 -3.66
N GLN A 76 -28.87 4.77 -3.18
CA GLN A 76 -28.07 4.17 -2.10
C GLN A 76 -26.59 4.04 -2.49
N ARG A 77 -26.30 3.56 -3.70
CA ARG A 77 -24.92 3.42 -4.21
C ARG A 77 -24.28 4.79 -4.47
N ARG A 78 -25.04 5.77 -5.00
CA ARG A 78 -24.57 7.15 -5.16
C ARG A 78 -24.20 7.78 -3.82
N ASN A 79 -25.07 7.64 -2.81
CA ASN A 79 -24.81 8.16 -1.48
C ASN A 79 -23.59 7.50 -0.82
N ALA A 80 -23.46 6.17 -0.94
CA ALA A 80 -22.31 5.44 -0.43
C ALA A 80 -21.00 5.92 -1.08
N LEU A 81 -20.97 6.05 -2.41
CA LEU A 81 -19.80 6.57 -3.13
C LEU A 81 -19.44 7.99 -2.67
N GLN A 82 -20.43 8.87 -2.51
CA GLN A 82 -20.21 10.24 -2.05
C GLN A 82 -19.61 10.28 -0.63
N ARG A 83 -20.12 9.46 0.29
CA ARG A 83 -19.58 9.37 1.66
C ARG A 83 -18.15 8.84 1.69
N VAL A 84 -17.84 7.84 0.85
CA VAL A 84 -16.48 7.30 0.72
C VAL A 84 -15.52 8.35 0.16
N ARG A 85 -15.90 9.08 -0.90
CA ARG A 85 -15.07 10.17 -1.45
C ARG A 85 -14.79 11.26 -0.42
N ARG A 86 -15.82 11.63 0.34
CA ARG A 86 -15.68 12.60 1.43
C ARG A 86 -14.71 12.10 2.49
N TYR A 87 -14.84 10.83 2.91
CA TYR A 87 -13.94 10.21 3.88
C TYR A 87 -12.49 10.25 3.41
N VAL A 88 -12.22 9.85 2.16
CA VAL A 88 -10.86 9.89 1.59
C VAL A 88 -10.31 11.32 1.58
N LYS A 89 -11.12 12.30 1.15
CA LYS A 89 -10.70 13.71 1.09
C LYS A 89 -10.38 14.30 2.47
N GLU A 90 -11.11 13.89 3.50
CA GLU A 90 -11.02 14.46 4.84
C GLU A 90 -10.05 13.69 5.76
N PHE A 91 -9.51 12.54 5.32
CA PHE A 91 -8.78 11.57 6.14
C PHE A 91 -7.64 12.16 6.98
N ASP A 92 -6.82 13.06 6.42
CA ASP A 92 -5.69 13.68 7.13
C ASP A 92 -6.06 14.99 7.87
N SER A 93 -7.24 15.55 7.58
CA SER A 93 -7.61 16.91 8.03
C SER A 93 -8.42 16.96 9.32
N SER A 94 -9.00 15.84 9.76
CA SER A 94 -9.87 15.80 10.94
C SER A 94 -9.07 15.53 12.22
N SER A 95 -9.10 16.47 13.17
CA SER A 95 -8.58 16.30 14.53
C SER A 95 -9.26 15.15 15.29
N GLU A 96 -10.49 14.80 14.92
CA GLU A 96 -11.19 13.59 15.33
C GLU A 96 -11.08 12.52 14.25
N LYS A 97 -10.28 11.48 14.47
CA LYS A 97 -10.11 10.35 13.55
C LYS A 97 -11.34 9.43 13.60
N GLY A 98 -12.40 9.80 12.87
CA GLY A 98 -13.56 8.95 12.67
C GLY A 98 -13.26 7.74 11.78
N GLY A 99 -14.01 6.65 11.97
CA GLY A 99 -13.98 5.46 11.10
C GLY A 99 -15.07 5.50 10.03
N LEU A 100 -14.88 4.73 8.95
CA LEU A 100 -15.91 4.48 7.92
C LEU A 100 -16.47 3.06 8.06
N PHE A 101 -17.79 2.94 8.24
CA PHE A 101 -18.48 1.65 8.28
C PHE A 101 -19.47 1.52 7.11
N LEU A 102 -19.27 0.50 6.26
CA LEU A 102 -20.10 0.24 5.09
C LEU A 102 -21.07 -0.92 5.36
N LEU A 103 -22.37 -0.64 5.40
CA LEU A 103 -23.42 -1.62 5.69
C LEU A 103 -24.35 -1.84 4.48
N GLY A 104 -24.82 -3.07 4.29
CA GLY A 104 -25.78 -3.42 3.24
C GLY A 104 -25.72 -4.88 2.80
N ALA A 105 -26.67 -5.31 1.98
CA ALA A 105 -26.78 -6.71 1.49
C ALA A 105 -25.56 -7.18 0.69
N ALA A 106 -25.43 -8.50 0.48
CA ALA A 106 -24.40 -9.05 -0.39
C ALA A 106 -24.51 -8.49 -1.82
N GLY A 107 -23.38 -8.27 -2.50
CA GLY A 107 -23.37 -7.75 -3.87
C GLY A 107 -23.68 -6.24 -4.04
N THR A 108 -23.85 -5.48 -2.94
CA THR A 108 -24.11 -4.03 -3.04
C THR A 108 -22.86 -3.17 -3.32
N GLY A 109 -21.67 -3.76 -3.32
CA GLY A 109 -20.43 -3.06 -3.66
C GLY A 109 -19.59 -2.57 -2.47
N LYS A 110 -19.89 -3.00 -1.23
CA LYS A 110 -19.13 -2.63 -0.02
C LYS A 110 -17.62 -2.90 -0.16
N THR A 111 -17.23 -4.09 -0.59
CA THR A 111 -15.81 -4.45 -0.76
C THR A 111 -15.15 -3.66 -1.88
N HIS A 112 -15.88 -3.32 -2.94
CA HIS A 112 -15.37 -2.42 -3.99
C HIS A 112 -15.02 -1.07 -3.40
N LEU A 113 -15.95 -0.43 -2.69
CA LEU A 113 -15.74 0.88 -2.09
C LEU A 113 -14.62 0.87 -1.05
N ALA A 114 -14.56 -0.16 -0.20
CA ALA A 114 -13.50 -0.29 0.81
C ALA A 114 -12.10 -0.43 0.16
N VAL A 115 -11.97 -1.28 -0.86
CA VAL A 115 -10.70 -1.45 -1.59
C VAL A 115 -10.33 -0.17 -2.33
N ALA A 116 -11.29 0.48 -2.99
CA ALA A 116 -11.05 1.73 -3.71
C ALA A 116 -10.57 2.83 -2.75
N ALA A 117 -11.25 3.02 -1.62
CA ALA A 117 -10.83 3.98 -0.59
C ALA A 117 -9.42 3.68 -0.05
N LEU A 118 -9.12 2.40 0.23
CA LEU A 118 -7.80 2.00 0.69
C LEU A 118 -6.70 2.36 -0.32
N LYS A 119 -6.95 2.18 -1.61
CA LYS A 119 -5.96 2.50 -2.67
C LYS A 119 -5.69 4.00 -2.79
N GLU A 120 -6.66 4.86 -2.47
CA GLU A 120 -6.48 6.31 -2.45
C GLU A 120 -5.72 6.81 -1.19
N LEU A 121 -5.69 6.00 -0.13
CA LEU A 121 -5.13 6.39 1.17
C LEU A 121 -3.73 5.81 1.47
N ILE A 122 -3.25 4.88 0.65
CA ILE A 122 -1.96 4.18 0.83
C ILE A 122 -0.81 4.96 0.18
#